data_AF-A0A9Q9A103-F1
#
_entry.id   AF-A0A9Q9A103-F1
#
_cell.length_a   1.000
_cell.length_b   1.000
_cell.length_c   1.000
_cell.angle_alpha   90.00
_cell.angle_beta   90.00
_cell.angle_gamma   90.00
#
_symmetry.space_group_name_H-M   'P 1'
#
loop_
_entity.id
_entity.type
_entity.pdbx_description
1 polymer ?
#
loop_
_entity_poly.entity_id
_entity_poly.type
_entity_poly.pdbx_seq_one_letter_code
_entity_poly.pdbx_strand_id
1 'polypeptide(L)' 'MDDESYFYQRAETELELAQRATHPLAVRAHYIIANHYLDRCYGGADGPGGDAVTAVEER' A
#
# COMPACT_ATOMS: atom_id res chain seq x y z
N MET A 1 17.08 4.30 12.49
CA MET A 1 16.53 3.41 11.46
C MET A 1 15.66 4.30 10.61
N ASP A 2 15.87 4.33 9.30
CA ASP A 2 15.12 5.24 8.43
C ASP A 2 13.69 4.70 8.26
N ASP A 3 12.69 5.56 8.40
CA ASP A 3 11.27 5.16 8.35
C ASP A 3 10.93 4.54 6.98
N GLU A 4 11.54 5.04 5.90
CA GLU A 4 11.38 4.51 4.54
C GLU A 4 11.91 3.08 4.42
N SER A 5 13.10 2.81 4.97
CA SER A 5 13.70 1.47 4.95
C SER A 5 12.87 0.46 5.73
N TYR A 6 12.27 0.87 6.85
CA TYR A 6 11.36 0.02 7.62
C TYR A 6 10.10 -0.32 6.83
N PHE A 7 9.42 0.67 6.27
CA PHE A 7 8.20 0.45 5.50
C PHE A 7 8.47 -0.38 4.24
N TYR A 8 9.60 -0.18 3.59
CA TYR A 8 9.99 -0.97 2.41
C TYR A 8 10.17 -2.45 2.78
N GLN A 9 10.93 -2.76 3.83
CA GLN A 9 11.13 -4.14 4.30
C GLN A 9 9.81 -4.81 4.73
N ARG A 10 8.91 -4.06 5.35
CA ARG A 10 7.58 -4.55 5.71
C ARG A 10 6.74 -4.85 4.46
N ALA A 11 6.79 -4.00 3.44
CA ALA A 11 6.11 -4.25 2.17
C ALA A 11 6.61 -5.53 1.50
N GLU A 12 7.93 -5.74 1.43
CA GLU A 12 8.52 -6.96 0.87
C GLU A 12 8.08 -8.21 1.63
N THR A 13 8.07 -8.17 2.96
CA THR A 13 7.59 -9.28 3.80
C THR A 13 6.16 -9.68 3.46
N GLU A 14 5.26 -8.69 3.30
CA GLU A 14 3.86 -8.97 2.96
C GLU A 14 3.73 -9.55 1.55
N LEU A 15 4.55 -9.11 0.59
CA LEU A 15 4.57 -9.68 -0.76
C LEU A 15 5.06 -11.14 -0.76
N GLU A 16 6.05 -11.48 0.05
CA GLU A 16 6.47 -12.88 0.24
C GLU A 16 5.36 -13.74 0.85
N LEU A 17 4.63 -13.20 1.84
CA LEU A 17 3.48 -13.89 2.44
C LEU A 17 2.34 -14.06 1.43
N ALA A 18 2.08 -13.05 0.58
CA ALA A 18 1.11 -13.15 -0.51
C ALA A 18 1.45 -14.30 -1.46
N GLN A 19 2.72 -14.45 -1.84
CA GLN A 19 3.18 -15.54 -2.71
C GLN A 19 3.04 -16.93 -2.07
N ARG A 20 3.14 -17.02 -0.74
CA ARG A 20 3.00 -18.27 0.02
C ARG A 20 1.56 -18.60 0.38
N ALA A 21 0.67 -17.61 0.39
CA ALA A 21 -0.72 -17.79 0.77
C ALA A 21 -1.49 -18.57 -0.30
N THR A 22 -2.25 -19.58 0.14
CA THR A 22 -3.09 -20.40 -0.74
C THR A 22 -4.52 -19.87 -0.85
N HIS A 23 -4.98 -19.12 0.15
CA HIS A 23 -6.34 -18.60 0.18
C HIS A 23 -6.43 -17.27 -0.57
N PRO A 24 -7.30 -17.12 -1.59
CA PRO A 24 -7.38 -15.90 -2.41
C PRO A 24 -7.62 -14.62 -1.61
N LEU A 25 -8.41 -14.68 -0.54
CA LEU A 25 -8.64 -13.51 0.33
C LEU A 25 -7.40 -13.14 1.16
N ALA A 26 -6.57 -14.11 1.54
CA ALA A 26 -5.33 -13.85 2.26
C ALA A 26 -4.30 -13.19 1.34
N VAL A 27 -4.16 -13.71 0.11
CA VAL A 27 -3.34 -13.08 -0.95
C VAL A 27 -3.74 -11.62 -1.14
N ARG A 28 -5.04 -11.35 -1.29
CA ARG A 28 -5.57 -9.97 -1.41
C ARG A 28 -5.25 -9.12 -0.19
N ALA A 29 -5.41 -9.65 1.02
CA ALA A 29 -5.11 -8.91 2.25
C ALA A 29 -3.63 -8.51 2.32
N HIS A 30 -2.71 -9.42 2.01
CA HIS A 30 -1.28 -9.12 1.97
C HIS A 30 -0.94 -8.04 0.95
N TYR A 31 -1.54 -8.06 -0.25
CA TYR A 31 -1.34 -6.99 -1.22
C TYR A 31 -1.85 -5.62 -0.74
N ILE A 32 -2.99 -5.57 -0.05
CA ILE A 32 -3.52 -4.32 0.52
C ILE A 32 -2.54 -3.75 1.57
N ILE A 33 -2.02 -4.61 2.44
CA ILE A 33 -1.09 -4.20 3.49
C ILE A 33 0.25 -3.75 2.88
N ALA A 34 0.76 -4.48 1.88
CA ALA A 34 1.97 -4.10 1.14
C ALA A 34 1.81 -2.72 0.49
N ASN A 35 0.68 -2.45 -0.18
CA ASN A 35 0.42 -1.15 -0.79
C ASN A 35 0.43 -0.03 0.24
N HIS A 36 -0.21 -0.21 1.39
CA HIS A 36 -0.21 0.78 2.46
C HIS A 36 1.21 1.08 2.99
N TYR A 37 2.11 0.09 3.04
CA TYR A 37 3.50 0.35 3.40
C TYR A 37 4.25 1.11 2.30
N LEU A 38 4.04 0.75 1.02
CA LEU A 38 4.64 1.47 -0.11
C LEU A 38 4.14 2.91 -0.20
N ASP A 39 2.87 3.16 0.10
CA ASP A 39 2.30 4.51 0.19
C ASP A 39 3.01 5.34 1.27
N ARG A 40 3.50 4.72 2.36
CA ARG A 40 4.29 5.42 3.38
C ARG A 40 5.75 5.62 2.99
N CYS A 41 6.32 4.72 2.17
CA CYS A 41 7.65 4.92 1.60
C CYS A 41 7.68 6.10 0.62
N TYR A 42 6.67 6.16 -0.26
CA TYR A 42 6.73 7.02 -1.45
C TYR A 42 5.70 8.16 -1.44
N GLY A 43 4.64 8.07 -0.63
CA GLY A 43 3.56 9.06 -0.55
C GLY A 43 3.92 10.34 0.22
N GLY A 44 5.14 10.44 0.76
CA GLY A 44 5.66 11.68 1.36
C GLY A 44 6.18 12.70 0.35
N ALA A 45 6.22 12.38 -0.95
CA ALA A 45 6.87 13.23 -1.94
C ALA A 45 6.03 14.45 -2.41
N ASP A 46 4.70 14.40 -2.36
CA ASP A 46 3.86 15.57 -2.75
C ASP A 46 2.44 15.54 -2.12
N GLY A 47 2.26 16.35 -1.07
CA GLY A 47 1.03 17.14 -0.87
C GLY A 47 -0.11 16.62 0.03
N PRO A 48 -0.94 17.54 0.57
CA PRO A 48 -2.07 17.23 1.44
C PRO A 48 -3.31 16.90 0.60
N GLY A 49 -3.69 15.62 0.52
CA GLY A 49 -4.97 15.23 -0.09
C GLY A 49 -4.84 14.10 -1.10
N GLY A 50 -5.08 12.88 -0.63
CA GLY A 50 -5.45 11.74 -1.47
C GLY A 50 -6.96 11.47 -1.44
N ASP A 51 -7.79 12.52 -1.38
CA ASP A 51 -9.23 12.41 -1.58
C ASP A 51 -9.51 12.65 -3.08
N ALA A 52 -9.38 11.58 -3.86
CA ALA A 52 -9.78 11.53 -5.26
C ALA A 52 -10.84 10.46 -5.44
N VAL A 53 -11.94 10.58 -4.68
CA VAL A 53 -13.21 9.97 -5.04
C VAL A 53 -14.27 11.05 -5.13
N THR A 54 -14.89 11.13 -6.31
CA THR A 54 -16.14 11.84 -6.66
C THR A 54 -16.10 13.38 -6.82
N ALA A 55 -15.95 13.80 -8.07
CA ALA A 55 -16.69 14.95 -8.61
C ALA A 55 -16.94 14.72 -10.12
N VAL A 56 -17.87 13.83 -10.43
CA VAL A 56 -18.62 13.89 -11.69
C VAL A 56 -20.00 14.39 -11.32
N GLU A 57 -20.20 15.71 -11.35
CA GLU A 57 -21.52 16.28 -11.53
C GLU A 57 -21.51 17.19 -12.75
N GLU A 58 -22.36 16.78 -13.69
CA GLU A 58 -22.55 17.27 -15.03
C GLU A 58 -23.16 18.68 -15.01
N ARG A 59 -22.74 19.51 -15.96
CA ARG A 59 -23.46 20.71 -16.39
C ARG A 59 -23.74 20.64 -17.87
#